data_AF-A0A5D3KKI6-F1
#
_entry.id   AF-A0A5D3KKI6-F1
#
_cell.length_a   1.000
_cell.length_b   1.000
_cell.length_c   1.000
_cell.angle_alpha   90.00
_cell.angle_beta   90.00
_cell.angle_gamma   90.00
#
_symmetry.space_group_name_H-M   'P 1'
#
loop_
_entity.id
_entity.type
_entity.pdbx_description
1 polymer ?
#
loop_
_entity_poly.entity_id
_entity_poly.type
_entity_poly.pdbx_seq_one_letter_code
_entity_poly.pdbx_strand_id
1 'polypeptide(L)' 'MIADPLTEALATARDIAGRSPDAIRAAKRLLNQAVACDALSALTAETSEQRALLGSPNQVEAVRTNLENRAPMFADALV' A
#
# COMPACT_ATOMS: atom_id res chain seq x y z
N MET A 1 -9.13 26.33 1.91
CA MET A 1 -9.91 25.51 0.96
C MET A 1 -9.01 25.25 -0.24
N ILE A 2 -8.87 24.01 -0.71
CA ILE A 2 -8.07 23.70 -1.90
C ILE A 2 -8.73 24.39 -3.11
N ALA A 3 -7.93 25.03 -3.96
CA ALA A 3 -8.42 25.82 -5.09
C ALA A 3 -8.99 24.94 -6.23
N ASP A 4 -8.42 23.75 -6.43
CA ASP A 4 -8.90 22.74 -7.38
C ASP A 4 -8.87 21.33 -6.75
N PRO A 5 -9.99 20.89 -6.14
CA PRO A 5 -10.04 19.60 -5.44
C PRO A 5 -9.97 18.39 -6.40
N LEU A 6 -10.36 18.54 -7.67
CA LEU A 6 -10.29 17.44 -8.63
C LEU A 6 -8.84 17.14 -9.01
N THR A 7 -8.07 18.19 -9.31
CA THR A 7 -6.65 18.05 -9.63
C THR A 7 -5.88 17.39 -8.48
N GLU A 8 -6.16 17.80 -7.23
CA GLU A 8 -5.53 17.21 -6.05
C GLU A 8 -5.92 15.74 -5.84
N ALA A 9 -7.20 15.40 -6.02
CA ALA A 9 -7.67 14.02 -5.90
C ALA A 9 -7.02 13.11 -6.95
N LEU A 10 -6.86 13.59 -8.19
CA LEU A 10 -6.19 12.85 -9.24
C LEU A 10 -4.69 12.73 -9.00
N ALA A 11 -4.03 13.74 -8.43
CA ALA A 11 -2.64 13.65 -8.00
C ALA A 11 -2.46 12.56 -6.95
N THR A 12 -3.30 12.57 -5.91
CA THR A 12 -3.32 11.53 -4.86
C THR A 12 -3.55 10.13 -5.45
N ALA A 13 -4.50 9.99 -6.40
CA ALA A 13 -4.76 8.71 -7.03
C ALA A 13 -3.56 8.17 -7.82
N ARG A 14 -2.81 9.05 -8.52
CA ARG A 14 -1.57 8.67 -9.22
C ARG A 14 -0.50 8.23 -8.24
N ASP A 15 -0.34 8.94 -7.12
CA ASP A 15 0.63 8.58 -6.08
C ASP A 15 0.32 7.22 -5.44
N ILE A 16 -0.96 6.90 -5.25
CA ILE A 16 -1.39 5.58 -4.77
C ILE A 16 -1.12 4.50 -5.83
N ALA A 17 -1.47 4.77 -7.09
CA ALA A 17 -1.27 3.83 -8.20
C ALA A 17 0.21 3.55 -8.50
N GLY A 18 1.12 4.45 -8.12
CA GLY A 18 2.57 4.26 -8.22
C GLY A 18 3.19 3.37 -7.13
N ARG A 19 2.38 2.79 -6.23
CA ARG A 19 2.84 1.94 -5.11
C ARG A 19 2.45 0.48 -5.35
N SER A 20 3.05 -0.43 -4.57
CA SER A 20 2.74 -1.86 -4.65
C SER A 20 1.23 -2.09 -4.41
N PRO A 21 0.51 -2.76 -5.33
CA PRO A 21 -0.92 -2.97 -5.20
C PRO A 21 -1.26 -3.84 -3.99
N ASP A 22 -0.43 -4.82 -3.67
CA ASP A 22 -0.61 -5.69 -2.49
C ASP A 22 -0.45 -4.89 -1.20
N ALA A 23 0.55 -4.01 -1.15
CA ALA A 23 0.78 -3.15 0.02
C ALA A 23 -0.37 -2.15 0.23
N ILE A 24 -0.89 -1.54 -0.84
CA ILE A 24 -2.06 -0.64 -0.78
C ILE A 24 -3.30 -1.39 -0.27
N ARG A 25 -3.56 -2.60 -0.78
CA ARG A 25 -4.71 -3.41 -0.35
C ARG A 25 -4.58 -3.83 1.12
N ALA A 26 -3.39 -4.25 1.56
CA ALA A 26 -3.11 -4.58 2.96
C ALA A 26 -3.31 -3.37 3.89
N ALA A 27 -2.73 -2.22 3.55
CA ALA A 27 -2.91 -1.00 4.33
C ALA A 27 -4.39 -0.59 4.44
N LYS A 28 -5.16 -0.73 3.35
CA LYS A 28 -6.60 -0.43 3.36
C LYS A 28 -7.39 -1.38 4.27
N ARG A 29 -7.06 -2.67 4.30
CA ARG A 29 -7.68 -3.62 5.24
C ARG A 29 -7.41 -3.23 6.69
N LEU A 30 -6.17 -2.89 7.02
CA LEU A 30 -5.78 -2.44 8.37
C LEU A 30 -6.51 -1.16 8.78
N LEU A 31 -6.54 -0.14 7.90
CA LEU A 31 -7.24 1.12 8.18
C LEU A 31 -8.74 0.93 8.41
N ASN A 32 -9.37 0.03 7.64
CA ASN A 32 -10.79 -0.30 7.83
C ASN A 32 -11.05 -1.01 9.17
N GLN A 33 -10.09 -1.80 9.65
CA GLN A 33 -10.19 -2.52 10.94
C GLN A 33 -9.87 -1.61 12.14
N ALA A 34 -8.95 -0.66 11.97
CA ALA A 34 -8.39 0.17 13.04
C ALA A 34 -9.44 0.94 13.86
N VAL A 35 -10.58 1.28 13.25
CA VAL A 35 -11.67 2.00 13.94
C VAL A 35 -12.45 1.14 14.93
N ALA A 36 -12.27 -0.19 14.89
CA ALA A 36 -13.10 -1.15 15.60
C ALA A 36 -12.32 -2.18 16.44
N CYS A 37 -10.98 -2.15 16.43
CA CYS A 37 -10.15 -3.12 17.13
C CYS A 37 -9.34 -2.51 18.28
N ASP A 38 -9.09 -3.31 19.32
CA ASP A 38 -8.14 -2.96 20.37
C ASP A 38 -6.69 -3.06 19.87
N ALA A 39 -5.75 -2.56 20.67
CA ALA A 39 -4.34 -2.51 20.29
C ALA A 39 -3.75 -3.90 20.00
N LEU A 40 -4.13 -4.93 20.77
CA LEU A 40 -3.61 -6.29 20.57
C LEU A 40 -4.09 -6.87 19.24
N SER A 41 -5.38 -6.72 18.92
CA SER A 41 -5.95 -7.18 17.65
C SER A 41 -5.35 -6.41 16.47
N ALA A 42 -5.15 -5.10 16.61
CA ALA A 42 -4.50 -4.26 15.58
C ALA A 42 -3.09 -4.76 15.26
N LEU A 43 -2.23 -4.93 16.28
CA LEU A 43 -0.85 -5.41 16.10
C LEU A 43 -0.79 -6.83 15.54
N THR A 44 -1.75 -7.67 15.90
CA THR A 44 -1.87 -9.03 15.35
C THR A 44 -2.22 -8.99 13.85
N ALA A 45 -3.16 -8.12 13.45
CA ALA A 45 -3.53 -7.93 12.06
C ALA A 45 -2.36 -7.34 11.25
N GLU A 46 -1.67 -6.32 11.77
CA GLU A 46 -0.46 -5.75 11.16
C GLU A 46 0.61 -6.82 10.93
N THR A 47 0.86 -7.67 11.93
CA THR A 47 1.82 -8.77 11.83
C THR A 47 1.43 -9.75 10.73
N SER A 48 0.14 -10.08 10.60
CA SER A 48 -0.34 -10.98 9.55
C SER A 48 -0.12 -10.40 8.15
N GLU A 49 -0.49 -9.14 7.93
CA GLU A 49 -0.31 -8.45 6.64
C GLU A 49 1.17 -8.30 6.28
N GLN A 50 2.02 -7.92 7.25
CA GLN A 50 3.46 -7.81 7.04
C GLN A 50 4.08 -9.16 6.66
N ARG A 51 3.71 -10.25 7.34
CA ARG A 51 4.21 -11.60 7.03
C ARG A 51 3.77 -12.07 5.64
N ALA A 52 2.56 -11.72 5.21
CA ALA A 52 2.08 -12.05 3.87
C ALA A 52 2.86 -11.31 2.77
N LEU A 53 3.29 -10.07 3.04
CA LEU A 53 4.02 -9.24 2.07
C LEU A 53 5.52 -9.51 2.05
N LEU A 54 6.13 -9.88 3.18
CA LEU A 54 7.59 -9.98 3.30
C LEU A 54 8.17 -11.01 2.33
N GLY A 55 9.06 -10.57 1.44
CA GLY A 55 9.69 -11.43 0.43
C GLY A 55 8.80 -11.75 -0.78
N SER A 56 7.59 -11.20 -0.86
CA SER A 56 6.75 -11.33 -2.06
C SER A 56 7.37 -10.61 -3.26
N PRO A 57 7.05 -11.00 -4.51
CA PRO A 57 7.61 -10.38 -5.70
C PRO A 57 7.44 -8.85 -5.72
N ASN A 58 6.25 -8.35 -5.39
CA ASN A 58 5.97 -6.92 -5.35
C ASN A 58 6.68 -6.20 -4.20
N GLN A 59 6.92 -6.87 -3.07
CA GLN A 59 7.69 -6.29 -1.96
C GLN A 59 9.18 -6.21 -2.31
N VAL A 60 9.74 -7.26 -2.91
CA VAL A 60 11.12 -7.27 -3.39
C VAL A 60 11.33 -6.20 -4.46
N GLU A 61 10.40 -6.06 -5.40
CA GLU A 61 10.46 -5.04 -6.45
C GLU A 61 10.37 -3.62 -5.87
N ALA A 62 9.50 -3.39 -4.88
CA ALA A 62 9.41 -2.09 -4.20
C ALA A 62 10.74 -1.71 -3.54
N VAL A 63 11.41 -2.67 -2.88
CA VAL A 63 12.73 -2.45 -2.28
C VAL A 63 13.77 -2.15 -3.36
N ARG A 64 13.87 -2.98 -4.41
CA ARG A 64 14.85 -2.81 -5.49
C ARG A 64 14.69 -1.49 -6.21
N THR A 65 13.47 -1.13 -6.57
CA THR A 65 13.16 0.12 -7.28
C THR A 65 13.60 1.35 -6.48
N ASN A 66 13.37 1.35 -5.16
CA ASN A 66 13.80 2.45 -4.29
C ASN A 66 15.33 2.54 -4.20
N LEU A 67 16.04 1.40 -4.17
CA LEU A 67 17.51 1.38 -4.19
C LEU A 67 18.08 1.83 -5.54
N GLU A 68 17.41 1.47 -6.64
CA GLU A 68 17.84 1.75 -8.01
C GLU A 68 17.36 3.11 -8.55
N ASN A 69 16.50 3.84 -7.82
CA ASN A 69 15.89 5.11 -8.22
C ASN A 69 15.22 5.05 -9.62
N ARG A 70 14.51 3.96 -9.90
CA ARG A 70 13.76 3.79 -11.17
C ARG A 70 12.25 3.72 -10.92
N ALA A 71 11.47 3.55 -12.00
CA ALA A 71 10.05 3.26 -11.87
C ALA A 71 9.83 1.77 -11.50
N PRO A 72 8.88 1.44 -10.61
CA PRO A 72 8.61 0.06 -10.23
C PRO A 72 7.81 -0.67 -11.31
N MET A 73 8.04 -1.98 -11.40
CA MET A 73 7.30 -2.90 -12.27
C MET A 73 6.52 -3.90 -11.40
N PHE A 74 5.40 -3.45 -10.83
CA PHE A 74 4.55 -4.32 -10.03
C PHE A 74 3.72 -5.26 -10.91
N ALA A 75 3.65 -6.53 -10.49
CA ALA A 75 2.67 -7.45 -11.03
C ALA A 75 1.32 -7.11 -10.38
N ASP A 76 0.32 -6.78 -11.20
CA ASP A 76 -1.04 -6.75 -10.67
C ASP A 76 -1.54 -8.19 -10.58
N ALA A 77 -2.17 -8.53 -9.45
CA ALA A 77 -2.98 -9.72 -9.39
C ALA A 77 -4.16 -9.46 -10.32
N LEU A 78 -4.08 -9.96 -11.56
CA LEU A 78 -5.22 -9.98 -12.48
C LEU A 78 -6.30 -10.84 -11.84
N VAL A 79 -7.20 -10.17 -11.12
CA VAL A 79 -8.46 -10.66 -10.54
C VAL A 79 -8.29 -11.69 -9.42
#